data_AF-A0A2I0AC73-F1
#
_entry.id   AF-A0A2I0AC73-F1
#
_cell.length_a   1.000
_cell.length_b   1.000
_cell.length_c   1.000
_cell.angle_alpha   90.00
_cell.angle_beta   90.00
_cell.angle_gamma   90.00
#
_symmetry.space_group_name_H-M   'P 1'
#
loop_
_entity.id
_entity.type
_entity.pdbx_description
1 polymer ?
#
loop_
_entity_poly.entity_id
_entity_poly.type
_entity_poly.pdbx_seq_one_letter_code
_entity_poly.pdbx_strand_id
1 'polypeptide(L)'
;MDRSWMRMDRRSFEYSNGVKNFIEFALNNSISSQEKMRCPCLKCGNMKLFSASTVKDHLLTEQFEEFLEDARTPLFPGCNNFTKLSALMRLYNLKAANGWSNKGFSDLLQLLKEMLPAPNQLSISTYEAKKIICKLGMNYEKISACPNDCVLYRNKYIDLNQCPQCGKSR
;
A
#
# COMPACT_ATOMS: atom_id res chain seq x y z
N MET A 1 -12.35 -3.52 -19.90
CA MET A 1 -12.59 -2.68 -18.72
C MET A 1 -11.35 -1.89 -18.39
N ASP A 2 -11.52 -0.59 -18.15
CA ASP A 2 -10.46 0.28 -17.64
C ASP A 2 -9.97 -0.19 -16.26
N ARG A 3 -8.65 -0.24 -16.08
CA ARG A 3 -7.97 -0.65 -14.84
C ARG A 3 -7.19 0.51 -14.20
N SER A 4 -7.24 1.70 -14.78
CA SER A 4 -6.53 2.89 -14.29
C SER A 4 -6.89 3.21 -12.84
N TRP A 5 -8.16 3.04 -12.48
CA TRP A 5 -8.70 3.25 -11.14
C TRP A 5 -7.98 2.44 -10.05
N MET A 6 -7.41 1.28 -10.36
CA MET A 6 -6.68 0.45 -9.39
C MET A 6 -5.40 1.13 -8.87
N ARG A 7 -4.91 2.15 -9.57
CA ARG A 7 -3.74 2.96 -9.20
C ARG A 7 -4.10 4.28 -8.54
N MET A 8 -5.38 4.65 -8.49
CA MET A 8 -5.83 5.89 -7.88
C MET A 8 -5.74 5.82 -6.35
N ASP A 9 -5.72 6.97 -5.70
CA ASP A 9 -5.84 7.03 -4.23
C ASP A 9 -7.15 6.34 -3.83
N ARG A 10 -7.06 5.39 -2.90
CA ARG A 10 -8.21 4.58 -2.46
C ARG A 10 -9.33 5.40 -1.81
N ARG A 11 -9.02 6.61 -1.36
CA ARG A 11 -9.97 7.59 -0.80
C ARG A 11 -10.59 8.47 -1.88
N SER A 12 -10.06 8.42 -3.10
CA SER A 12 -10.51 9.29 -4.18
C SER A 12 -11.85 8.84 -4.73
N PHE A 13 -12.56 9.81 -5.29
CA PHE A 13 -13.82 9.55 -5.98
C PHE A 13 -13.60 8.60 -7.17
N GLU A 14 -12.49 8.76 -7.89
CA GLU A 14 -12.11 7.95 -9.05
C GLU A 14 -11.91 6.47 -8.68
N TYR A 15 -11.26 6.18 -7.55
CA TYR A 15 -11.13 4.80 -7.09
C TYR A 15 -12.50 4.20 -6.74
N SER A 16 -13.33 4.93 -5.98
CA SER A 16 -14.67 4.49 -5.60
C SER A 16 -15.55 4.22 -6.82
N ASN A 17 -15.51 5.12 -7.80
CA ASN A 17 -16.23 4.97 -9.07
C ASN A 17 -15.69 3.78 -9.88
N GLY A 18 -14.37 3.61 -9.92
CA GLY A 18 -13.73 2.46 -10.55
C GLY A 18 -14.13 1.12 -9.95
N VAL A 19 -14.22 1.02 -8.61
CA VAL A 19 -14.74 -0.17 -7.92
C VAL A 19 -16.20 -0.43 -8.32
N LYS A 20 -17.06 0.59 -8.32
CA LYS A 20 -18.47 0.44 -8.73
C LYS A 20 -18.58 -0.10 -10.15
N ASN A 21 -17.87 0.53 -11.08
CA ASN A 21 -17.85 0.11 -12.49
C ASN A 21 -17.34 -1.33 -12.60
N PHE A 22 -16.27 -1.70 -11.87
CA PHE A 22 -15.72 -3.05 -11.82
C PHE A 22 -16.75 -4.10 -11.40
N ILE A 23 -17.47 -3.85 -10.32
CA ILE A 23 -18.51 -4.76 -9.82
C ILE A 23 -19.62 -4.90 -10.86
N GLU A 24 -20.10 -3.80 -11.43
CA GLU A 24 -21.16 -3.79 -12.44
C GLU A 24 -20.75 -4.59 -13.69
N PHE A 25 -19.55 -4.35 -14.21
CA PHE A 25 -19.02 -5.12 -15.34
C PHE A 25 -18.90 -6.61 -15.03
N ALA A 26 -18.43 -6.98 -13.84
CA ALA A 26 -18.28 -8.37 -13.45
C ALA A 26 -19.63 -9.10 -13.34
N LEU A 27 -20.67 -8.43 -12.83
CA LEU A 27 -22.03 -8.96 -12.77
C LEU A 27 -22.63 -9.14 -14.18
N ASN A 28 -22.47 -8.14 -15.05
CA ASN A 28 -23.00 -8.20 -16.42
C ASN A 28 -22.31 -9.28 -17.29
N ASN A 29 -21.15 -9.78 -16.88
CA ASN A 29 -20.36 -10.77 -17.61
C ASN A 29 -20.19 -12.09 -16.85
N SER A 30 -20.90 -12.31 -15.73
CA SER A 30 -20.82 -13.56 -14.98
C SER A 30 -21.65 -14.65 -15.65
N ILE A 31 -21.00 -15.78 -15.99
CA ILE A 31 -21.61 -16.93 -16.68
C ILE A 31 -22.40 -17.84 -15.71
N SER A 32 -22.18 -17.74 -14.39
CA SER A 32 -22.75 -18.69 -13.42
C SER A 32 -23.95 -18.13 -12.64
N SER A 33 -24.91 -19.01 -12.39
CA SER A 33 -26.12 -18.82 -11.59
C SER A 33 -25.88 -18.53 -10.09
N GLN A 34 -24.64 -18.28 -9.67
CA GLN A 34 -24.28 -18.12 -8.26
C GLN A 34 -23.92 -16.68 -7.85
N GLU A 35 -24.00 -15.67 -8.74
CA GLU A 35 -23.72 -14.24 -8.43
C GLU A 35 -22.40 -14.00 -7.66
N LYS A 36 -21.42 -14.89 -7.82
CA LYS A 36 -20.15 -14.86 -7.09
C LYS A 36 -19.00 -14.54 -8.03
N MET A 37 -18.11 -13.68 -7.57
CA MET A 37 -16.94 -13.22 -8.30
C MET A 37 -15.66 -13.37 -7.47
N ARG A 38 -14.52 -13.50 -8.15
CA ARG A 38 -13.21 -13.54 -7.48
C ARG A 38 -12.90 -12.18 -6.88
N CYS A 39 -12.45 -12.15 -5.62
CA CYS A 39 -12.14 -10.90 -4.93
C CYS A 39 -10.69 -10.45 -5.19
N PRO A 40 -10.47 -9.27 -5.80
CA PRO A 40 -9.14 -8.75 -6.10
C PRO A 40 -8.49 -8.00 -4.93
N CYS A 41 -9.10 -7.99 -3.74
CA CYS A 41 -8.51 -7.30 -2.59
C CYS A 41 -7.18 -7.95 -2.17
N LEU A 42 -6.32 -7.19 -1.50
CA LEU A 42 -4.98 -7.63 -1.09
C LEU A 42 -5.00 -8.87 -0.19
N LYS A 43 -6.07 -9.07 0.61
CA LYS A 43 -6.23 -10.25 1.46
C LYS A 43 -6.62 -11.50 0.67
N CYS A 44 -7.42 -11.34 -0.37
CA CYS A 44 -8.00 -12.47 -1.11
C CYS A 44 -7.16 -12.87 -2.32
N GLY A 45 -6.44 -11.93 -2.94
CA GLY A 45 -5.49 -12.21 -4.02
C GLY A 45 -6.11 -12.95 -5.21
N ASN A 46 -7.38 -12.70 -5.54
CA ASN A 46 -8.15 -13.41 -6.58
C ASN A 46 -8.37 -14.91 -6.34
N MET A 47 -8.08 -15.43 -5.14
CA MET A 47 -8.23 -16.85 -4.82
C MET A 47 -9.64 -17.22 -4.33
N LYS A 48 -10.35 -16.28 -3.71
CA LYS A 48 -11.63 -16.52 -3.04
C LYS A 48 -12.81 -15.94 -3.84
N LEU A 49 -13.94 -16.65 -3.82
CA LEU A 49 -15.21 -16.27 -4.45
C LEU A 49 -16.15 -15.68 -3.40
N PHE A 50 -16.71 -14.50 -3.69
CA PHE A 50 -17.66 -13.80 -2.84
C PHE A 50 -18.76 -13.13 -3.68
N SER A 51 -19.86 -12.71 -3.04
CA SER A 51 -20.86 -11.89 -3.71
C SER A 51 -20.29 -10.52 -4.09
N ALA A 52 -20.91 -9.86 -5.07
CA ALA A 52 -20.57 -8.50 -5.47
C ALA A 52 -20.58 -7.51 -4.29
N SER A 53 -21.53 -7.63 -3.37
CA SER A 53 -21.60 -6.81 -2.15
C SER A 53 -20.37 -7.00 -1.27
N THR A 54 -20.03 -8.24 -0.94
CA THR A 54 -18.84 -8.55 -0.13
C THR A 54 -17.55 -8.11 -0.81
N VAL A 55 -17.41 -8.28 -2.13
CA VAL A 55 -16.22 -7.80 -2.86
C VAL A 55 -16.13 -6.27 -2.81
N LYS A 56 -17.26 -5.56 -2.94
CA LYS A 56 -17.30 -4.10 -2.80
C LYS A 56 -16.85 -3.66 -1.41
N ASP A 57 -17.32 -4.34 -0.36
CA ASP A 57 -16.95 -4.03 1.03
C ASP A 57 -15.46 -4.29 1.31
N HIS A 58 -14.91 -5.39 0.80
CA HIS A 58 -13.47 -5.68 0.89
C HIS A 58 -12.60 -4.61 0.19
N LEU A 59 -13.11 -4.00 -0.89
CA LEU A 59 -12.38 -3.02 -1.68
C LEU A 59 -12.51 -1.59 -1.16
N LEU A 60 -13.61 -1.24 -0.48
CA LEU A 60 -13.92 0.11 -0.01
C LEU A 60 -13.77 0.28 1.51
N THR A 61 -14.18 -0.71 2.31
CA THR A 61 -14.46 -0.52 3.74
C THR A 61 -13.43 -1.21 4.64
N GLU A 62 -13.09 -2.47 4.37
CA GLU A 62 -12.20 -3.24 5.26
C GLU A 62 -10.82 -2.62 5.47
N GLN A 63 -10.29 -1.94 4.46
CA GLN A 63 -8.95 -1.33 4.56
C GLN A 63 -8.96 -0.08 5.45
N PHE A 64 -10.08 0.63 5.52
CA PHE A 64 -10.24 1.80 6.36
C PHE A 64 -10.50 1.41 7.82
N GLU A 65 -11.29 0.37 8.07
CA GLU A 65 -11.53 -0.13 9.42
C GLU A 65 -10.24 -0.66 10.07
N GLU A 66 -9.45 -1.49 9.36
CA GLU A 66 -8.14 -1.93 9.86
C GLU A 66 -7.20 -0.75 10.14
N PHE A 67 -7.30 0.30 9.33
CA PHE A 67 -6.51 1.50 9.53
C PHE A 67 -6.91 2.23 10.81
N LEU A 68 -8.22 2.38 11.06
CA LEU A 68 -8.73 2.97 12.30
C LEU A 68 -8.35 2.13 13.52
N GLU A 69 -8.35 0.80 13.38
CA GLU A 69 -7.88 -0.12 14.41
C GLU A 69 -6.39 0.10 14.71
N ASP A 70 -5.53 0.15 13.68
CA ASP A 70 -4.10 0.43 13.82
C ASP A 70 -3.84 1.82 14.45
N ALA A 71 -4.72 2.79 14.17
CA ALA A 71 -4.65 4.14 14.71
C ALA A 71 -5.01 4.21 16.20
N ARG A 72 -5.93 3.35 16.67
CA ARG A 72 -6.41 3.31 18.07
C ARG A 72 -5.60 2.36 18.95
N THR A 73 -4.99 1.34 18.35
CA THR A 73 -4.27 0.29 19.09
C THR A 73 -2.96 0.84 19.66
N PRO A 74 -2.73 0.79 20.98
CA PRO A 74 -1.44 1.13 21.58
C PRO A 74 -0.31 0.28 21.03
N LEU A 75 0.92 0.82 20.96
CA LEU A 75 2.08 0.09 20.44
C LEU A 75 2.38 -1.19 21.26
N PHE A 76 2.15 -1.13 22.57
CA PHE A 76 2.20 -2.24 23.52
C PHE A 76 1.29 -1.90 24.72
N PRO A 77 0.88 -2.88 25.56
CA PRO A 77 0.04 -2.63 26.72
C PRO A 77 0.60 -1.52 27.64
N GLY A 78 -0.23 -0.53 27.94
CA GLY A 78 0.17 0.63 28.76
C GLY A 78 0.93 1.75 28.02
N CYS A 79 1.15 1.62 26.70
CA CYS A 79 1.78 2.68 25.92
C CYS A 79 0.81 3.84 25.62
N ASN A 80 0.96 4.96 26.31
CA ASN A 80 0.08 6.13 26.12
C ASN A 80 0.60 7.12 25.06
N ASN A 81 1.88 7.03 24.70
CA ASN A 81 2.52 8.00 23.81
C ASN A 81 2.50 7.57 22.33
N PHE A 82 2.31 6.28 22.07
CA PHE A 82 2.35 5.72 20.72
C PHE A 82 1.27 4.66 20.52
N THR A 83 0.58 4.82 19.41
CA THR A 83 -0.24 3.78 18.77
C THR A 83 0.58 3.04 17.73
N LYS A 84 0.13 1.86 17.29
CA LYS A 84 0.78 1.08 16.24
C LYS A 84 1.01 1.92 14.99
N LEU A 85 0.00 2.66 14.55
CA LEU A 85 0.11 3.54 13.39
C LEU A 85 1.11 4.68 13.61
N SER A 86 0.98 5.44 14.71
CA SER A 86 1.83 6.62 14.95
C SER A 86 3.31 6.25 15.12
N ALA A 87 3.61 5.10 15.71
CA ALA A 87 4.96 4.56 15.79
C ALA A 87 5.53 4.27 14.39
N LEU A 88 4.79 3.52 13.57
CA LEU A 88 5.22 3.18 12.20
C LEU A 88 5.40 4.40 11.32
N MET A 89 4.49 5.37 11.37
CA MET A 89 4.59 6.61 10.60
C MET A 89 5.86 7.39 10.96
N ARG A 90 6.15 7.55 12.26
CA ARG A 90 7.35 8.27 12.71
C ARG A 90 8.63 7.54 12.30
N LEU A 91 8.68 6.22 12.47
CA LEU A 91 9.83 5.40 12.06
C LEU A 91 10.07 5.45 10.54
N TYR A 92 9.01 5.41 9.75
CA TYR A 92 9.13 5.46 8.29
C TYR A 92 9.50 6.86 7.80
N ASN A 93 9.04 7.92 8.47
CA ASN A 93 9.51 9.28 8.21
C ASN A 93 11.01 9.42 8.50
N LEU A 94 11.49 8.84 9.60
CA LEU A 94 12.93 8.80 9.90
C LEU A 94 13.70 8.04 8.83
N LYS A 95 13.19 6.88 8.37
CA LYS A 95 13.77 6.13 7.25
C LYS A 95 13.92 7.01 6.01
N ALA A 96 12.86 7.71 5.63
CA ALA A 96 12.85 8.56 4.44
C ALA A 96 13.80 9.76 4.58
N ALA A 97 13.77 10.44 5.73
CA ALA A 97 14.61 11.61 6.01
C ALA A 97 16.12 11.27 6.04
N ASN A 98 16.47 10.06 6.48
CA ASN A 98 17.86 9.62 6.63
C ASN A 98 18.33 8.67 5.52
N GLY A 99 17.54 8.48 4.46
CA GLY A 99 17.92 7.63 3.32
C GLY A 99 18.19 6.17 3.68
N TRP A 100 17.58 5.65 4.74
CA TRP A 100 17.85 4.29 5.20
C TRP A 100 17.43 3.25 4.16
N SER A 101 18.29 2.25 3.93
CA SER A 101 17.98 1.13 3.04
C SER A 101 16.81 0.30 3.57
N ASN A 102 16.11 -0.42 2.68
CA ASN A 102 15.02 -1.32 3.10
C ASN A 102 15.52 -2.47 3.99
N LYS A 103 16.73 -2.95 3.73
CA LYS A 103 17.35 -3.98 4.58
C LYS A 103 17.63 -3.41 5.98
N GLY A 104 18.39 -2.33 6.07
CA GLY A 104 18.75 -1.73 7.35
C GLY A 104 17.54 -1.28 8.18
N PHE A 105 16.49 -0.77 7.54
CA PHE A 105 15.25 -0.44 8.25
C PHE A 105 14.51 -1.69 8.76
N SER A 106 14.53 -2.79 8.01
CA SER A 106 13.90 -4.04 8.47
C SER A 106 14.67 -4.63 9.65
N ASP A 107 16.01 -4.63 9.58
CA ASP A 107 16.88 -5.08 10.67
C ASP A 107 16.66 -4.24 11.95
N LEU A 108 16.55 -2.91 11.80
CA LEU A 108 16.19 -2.01 12.91
C LEU A 108 14.83 -2.32 13.51
N LEU A 109 13.80 -2.52 12.67
CA LEU A 109 12.45 -2.85 13.13
C LEU A 109 12.42 -4.16 13.91
N GLN A 110 13.19 -5.16 13.49
CA GLN A 110 13.33 -6.42 14.19
C GLN A 110 14.01 -6.24 15.56
N LEU A 111 15.10 -5.48 15.63
CA LEU A 111 15.75 -5.18 16.90
C LEU A 111 14.82 -4.43 17.87
N LEU A 112 14.10 -3.41 17.37
CA LEU A 112 13.12 -2.68 18.17
C LEU A 112 11.97 -3.59 18.66
N LYS A 113 11.55 -4.56 17.84
CA LYS A 113 10.53 -5.55 18.22
C LYS A 113 10.94 -6.33 19.46
N GLU A 114 12.21 -6.72 19.53
CA GLU A 114 12.81 -7.49 20.62
C GLU A 114 13.06 -6.64 21.87
N MET A 115 13.43 -5.37 21.70
CA MET A 115 13.66 -4.44 22.81
C MET A 115 12.38 -3.97 23.51
N LEU A 116 11.24 -3.95 22.80
CA LEU A 116 9.97 -3.47 23.34
C LEU A 116 9.25 -4.53 24.19
N PRO A 117 8.48 -4.13 25.22
CA PRO A 117 7.71 -5.07 26.04
C PRO A 117 6.78 -5.96 25.19
N ALA A 118 6.73 -7.26 25.51
CA ALA A 118 5.80 -8.18 24.87
C ALA A 118 4.43 -8.19 25.59
N PRO A 119 3.31 -8.32 24.86
CA PRO A 119 3.19 -8.29 23.40
C PRO A 119 3.24 -6.85 22.85
N ASN A 120 3.97 -6.61 21.76
CA ASN A 120 3.94 -5.33 21.05
C ASN A 120 3.46 -5.48 19.60
N GLN A 121 3.06 -4.36 18.99
CA GLN A 121 2.41 -4.29 17.69
C GLN A 121 3.34 -3.82 16.56
N LEU A 122 4.63 -3.61 16.84
CA LEU A 122 5.58 -3.12 15.84
C LEU A 122 5.72 -4.12 14.67
N SER A 123 5.78 -3.61 13.44
CA SER A 123 6.06 -4.41 12.25
C SER A 123 7.52 -4.87 12.25
N ILE A 124 7.80 -6.05 11.68
CA ILE A 124 9.15 -6.63 11.62
C ILE A 124 9.91 -6.29 10.32
N SER A 125 9.25 -5.68 9.34
CA SER A 125 9.87 -5.44 8.03
C SER A 125 9.39 -4.14 7.40
N THR A 126 10.22 -3.62 6.48
CA THR A 126 9.85 -2.45 5.66
C THR A 126 8.58 -2.71 4.86
N TYR A 127 8.38 -3.94 4.38
CA TYR A 127 7.20 -4.29 3.58
C TYR A 127 5.92 -4.21 4.40
N GLU A 128 5.90 -4.78 5.60
CA GLU A 128 4.75 -4.73 6.51
C GLU A 128 4.45 -3.29 6.94
N ALA A 129 5.48 -2.52 7.30
CA ALA A 129 5.32 -1.10 7.62
C ALA A 129 4.74 -0.32 6.44
N LYS A 130 5.24 -0.57 5.22
CA LYS A 130 4.78 0.08 4.00
C LYS A 130 3.34 -0.30 3.65
N LYS A 131 2.92 -1.54 3.92
CA LYS A 131 1.54 -1.98 3.70
C LYS A 131 0.56 -1.15 4.54
N ILE A 132 0.89 -0.85 5.79
CA ILE A 132 0.08 -0.01 6.68
C ILE A 132 0.09 1.45 6.19
N ILE A 133 1.26 1.98 5.83
CA ILE A 133 1.38 3.37 5.36
C ILE A 133 0.68 3.59 4.02
N CYS A 134 0.72 2.62 3.10
CA CYS A 134 0.00 2.72 1.83
C CYS A 134 -1.53 2.74 2.01
N LYS A 135 -2.08 2.28 3.15
CA LYS A 135 -3.52 2.44 3.46
C LYS A 135 -3.90 3.91 3.66
N LEU A 136 -2.95 4.79 4.03
CA LEU A 136 -3.19 6.22 4.22
C LEU A 136 -3.39 7.01 2.92
N GLY A 137 -3.35 6.35 1.76
CA GLY A 137 -3.27 7.06 0.47
C GLY A 137 -1.93 7.76 0.27
N MET A 138 -0.91 7.46 1.10
CA MET A 138 0.48 7.86 0.89
C MET A 138 1.09 7.02 -0.24
N ASN A 139 0.53 7.17 -1.43
CA ASN A 139 1.03 6.57 -2.65
C ASN A 139 2.41 7.15 -2.95
N TYR A 140 3.31 6.28 -3.43
CA TYR A 140 4.61 6.71 -3.91
C TYR A 140 4.59 6.63 -5.43
N GLU A 141 5.01 7.70 -6.09
CA GLU A 141 5.24 7.66 -7.53
C GLU A 141 6.52 6.89 -7.82
N LYS A 142 6.40 5.84 -8.62
CA LYS A 142 7.57 5.11 -9.13
C LYS A 142 8.17 5.92 -10.27
N ILE A 143 9.26 6.61 -9.96
CA ILE A 143 10.06 7.33 -10.95
C ILE A 143 11.11 6.35 -11.48
N SER A 144 11.15 6.16 -12.80
CA SER A 144 12.24 5.39 -13.41
C SER A 144 13.58 6.06 -13.11
N ALA A 145 14.60 5.26 -12.82
CA ALA A 145 15.98 5.71 -12.74
C ALA A 145 16.75 5.19 -13.95
N CYS A 146 17.76 5.93 -14.40
CA CYS A 146 18.72 5.41 -15.35
C CYS A 146 19.38 4.14 -14.78
N PRO A 147 19.67 3.09 -15.59
CA PRO A 147 20.37 1.89 -15.12
C PRO A 147 21.73 2.16 -14.45
N ASN A 148 22.36 3.29 -14.78
CA ASN A 148 23.63 3.75 -14.20
C ASN A 148 23.42 4.86 -13.14
N ASP A 149 22.20 5.04 -12.64
CA ASP A 149 21.80 6.04 -11.63
C ASP A 149 22.12 7.52 -11.97
N CYS A 150 22.41 7.83 -13.24
CA CYS A 150 22.77 9.18 -13.68
C CYS A 150 21.64 10.21 -13.47
N VAL A 151 20.38 9.80 -13.71
CA VAL A 151 19.20 10.67 -13.61
C VAL A 151 17.98 9.88 -13.12
N LEU A 152 17.07 10.60 -12.47
CA LEU A 152 15.69 10.18 -12.28
C LEU A 152 14.83 10.80 -13.39
N TYR A 153 13.99 10.00 -14.06
CA TYR A 153 13.10 10.45 -15.13
C TYR A 153 11.88 11.19 -14.54
N ARG A 154 12.13 12.37 -13.98
CA ARG A 154 11.16 13.32 -13.40
C ARG A 154 11.42 14.75 -13.86
N ASN A 155 10.43 15.63 -13.69
CA ASN A 155 10.50 17.04 -14.10
C ASN A 155 10.94 17.16 -15.57
N LYS A 156 12.04 17.87 -15.85
CA LYS A 156 12.60 18.06 -17.20
C LYS A 156 13.05 16.77 -17.92
N TYR A 157 13.10 15.63 -17.23
CA TYR A 157 13.51 14.34 -17.80
C TYR A 157 12.34 13.36 -17.97
N ILE A 158 11.09 13.80 -17.75
CA ILE A 158 9.93 12.90 -17.71
C ILE A 158 9.63 12.22 -19.06
N ASP A 159 9.87 12.93 -20.17
CA ASP A 159 9.60 12.45 -21.54
C ASP A 159 10.81 11.82 -22.22
N LEU A 160 11.96 11.70 -21.53
CA LEU A 160 13.16 11.11 -22.11
C LEU A 160 13.08 9.57 -22.06
N ASN A 161 13.40 8.95 -23.20
CA ASN A 161 13.56 7.50 -23.32
C ASN A 161 15.02 7.05 -23.26
N GLN A 162 15.97 7.99 -23.29
CA GLN A 162 17.40 7.72 -23.13
C GLN A 162 17.99 8.68 -22.10
N CYS A 163 18.95 8.19 -21.33
CA CYS A 163 19.65 8.99 -20.34
C CYS A 163 20.51 10.05 -21.06
N PRO A 164 20.34 11.34 -20.75
CA PRO A 164 21.12 12.41 -21.39
C PRO A 164 22.61 12.38 -21.01
N GLN A 165 22.99 11.65 -19.97
CA GLN A 165 24.40 11.50 -19.55
C GLN A 165 25.09 10.27 -20.12
N CYS A 166 24.45 9.10 -20.13
CA CYS A 166 25.11 7.85 -20.52
C CYS A 166 24.50 7.15 -21.74
N GLY A 167 23.47 7.74 -22.37
CA GLY A 167 22.82 7.20 -23.57
C GLY A 167 22.04 5.91 -23.37
N LYS A 168 22.03 5.31 -22.17
CA LYS A 168 21.26 4.10 -21.88
C LYS A 168 19.77 4.37 -21.96
N SER A 169 19.02 3.40 -22.48
CA SER A 169 17.56 3.43 -22.45
C SER A 169 17.03 3.54 -21.03
N ARG A 170 15.91 4.26 -20.90
CA ARG A 170 15.03 4.22 -19.73
C ARG A 170 14.49 2.81 -19.51
#